data_AF-A0A2W6T8F9-F1
#
_entry.id   AF-A0A2W6T8F9-F1
#
_cell.length_a   1.000
_cell.length_b   1.000
_cell.length_c   1.000
_cell.angle_alpha   90.00
_cell.angle_beta   90.00
_cell.angle_gamma   90.00
#
_symmetry.space_group_name_H-M   'P 1'
#
loop_
_entity.id
_entity.type
_entity.pdbx_description
1 polymer ?
#
loop_
_entity_poly.entity_id
_entity_poly.type
_entity_poly.pdbx_seq_one_letter_code
_entity_poly.pdbx_strand_id
1 'polypeptide(L)' 'MTLKFEQSEGFRLIQKWLNDKGMSPFSFQKETWQRFSNGYSGMVVAPTGFGKTYSVFIAVLIDFFN' A
#
# COMPACT_ATOMS: atom_id res chain seq x y z
N MET A 1 -10.01 -12.14 16.05
CA MET A 1 -10.64 -11.22 15.09
C MET A 1 -9.49 -10.48 14.41
N THR A 2 -9.19 -10.79 13.15
CA THR A 2 -8.07 -10.15 12.43
C THR A 2 -8.37 -8.66 12.30
N LEU A 3 -7.43 -7.80 12.67
CA LEU A 3 -7.58 -6.36 12.47
C LEU A 3 -7.82 -6.09 10.99
N LYS A 4 -8.70 -5.13 10.67
CA LYS A 4 -8.84 -4.67 9.28
C LYS A 4 -7.49 -4.09 8.84
N PHE A 5 -7.09 -4.33 7.60
CA PHE A 5 -5.82 -3.83 7.05
C PHE A 5 -5.63 -2.33 7.24
N GLU A 6 -6.69 -1.52 7.07
CA GLU A 6 -6.58 -0.07 7.27
C GLU A 6 -6.33 0.34 8.73
N GLN A 7 -6.41 -0.62 9.67
CA GLN A 7 -6.11 -0.42 11.08
C GLN A 7 -4.70 -0.89 11.47
N SER A 8 -3.94 -1.49 10.54
CA SER A 8 -2.59 -1.96 10.80
C SER A 8 -1.62 -0.79 11.06
N GLU A 9 -0.55 -1.06 11.80
CA GLU A 9 0.46 -0.04 12.13
C GLU A 9 1.16 0.47 10.86
N GLY A 10 1.62 -0.44 10.00
CA GLY A 10 2.26 -0.09 8.74
C GLY A 10 1.35 0.74 7.82
N PHE A 11 0.06 0.40 7.72
CA PHE A 11 -0.88 1.19 6.90
C PHE A 11 -1.05 2.60 7.45
N ARG A 12 -1.21 2.75 8.78
CA ARG A 12 -1.36 4.07 9.42
C ARG A 12 -0.11 4.94 9.27
N LEU A 13 1.08 4.33 9.41
CA LEU A 13 2.35 5.02 9.22
C LEU A 13 2.46 5.58 7.80
N ILE A 14 2.13 4.76 6.79
CA ILE A 14 2.15 5.17 5.39
C ILE A 14 1.09 6.23 5.11
N GLN A 15 -0.13 6.11 5.64
CA GLN A 15 -1.16 7.14 5.49
C GLN A 15 -0.70 8.48 6.06
N LYS A 16 -0.06 8.48 7.24
CA LYS A 16 0.53 9.69 7.81
C LYS A 16 1.60 10.28 6.90
N TRP A 17 2.55 9.46 6.44
CA TRP A 17 3.62 9.92 5.55
C TRP A 17 3.09 10.49 4.22
N LEU A 18 2.07 9.86 3.63
CA LEU A 18 1.42 10.37 2.41
C LEU A 18 0.75 11.73 2.66
N ASN A 19 0.02 11.86 3.78
CA ASN A 19 -0.63 13.11 4.16
C ASN A 19 0.39 14.23 4.41
N ASP A 20 1.50 13.95 5.09
CA ASP A 20 2.59 14.91 5.35
C ASP A 20 3.24 15.39 4.03
N LYS A 21 3.14 14.60 2.95
CA LYS A 21 3.61 14.94 1.61
C LYS A 21 2.54 15.56 0.71
N GLY A 22 1.30 15.72 1.19
CA GLY A 22 0.17 16.16 0.37
C GLY A 22 -0.16 15.19 -0.75
N MET A 23 0.18 13.91 -0.59
CA MET A 23 -0.06 12.86 -1.58
C MET A 23 -1.26 12.01 -1.19
N SER A 24 -1.91 11.40 -2.18
CA SER A 24 -2.97 10.42 -1.98
C SER A 24 -2.76 9.24 -2.93
N PRO A 25 -2.94 8.00 -2.47
CA PRO A 25 -2.68 6.84 -3.31
C PRO A 25 -3.84 6.58 -4.28
N PHE A 26 -3.50 6.08 -5.45
CA PHE A 26 -4.47 5.56 -6.39
C PHE A 26 -5.17 4.31 -5.83
N SER A 27 -6.36 4.00 -6.34
CA SER A 27 -7.14 2.82 -5.90
C SER A 27 -6.35 1.51 -6.07
N PHE A 28 -5.69 1.33 -7.21
CA PHE A 28 -4.91 0.12 -7.50
C PHE A 28 -3.68 -0.03 -6.59
N GLN A 29 -3.11 1.08 -6.08
CA GLN A 29 -2.04 1.02 -5.09
C GLN A 29 -2.57 0.45 -3.77
N LYS A 30 -3.69 0.98 -3.26
CA LYS A 30 -4.33 0.47 -2.04
C LYS A 30 -4.73 -1.00 -2.17
N GLU A 31 -5.28 -1.39 -3.32
CA GLU A 31 -5.60 -2.79 -3.61
C GLU A 31 -4.34 -3.68 -3.61
N THR A 32 -3.25 -3.22 -4.23
CA THR A 32 -1.96 -3.94 -4.23
C THR A 32 -1.47 -4.18 -2.80
N TRP A 33 -1.51 -3.15 -1.95
CA TRP A 33 -1.04 -3.25 -0.57
C TRP A 33 -1.87 -4.23 0.26
N GLN A 34 -3.19 -4.18 0.11
CA GLN A 34 -4.10 -5.11 0.77
C GLN A 34 -3.94 -6.56 0.28
N ARG A 35 -3.76 -6.75 -1.04
CA ARG A 35 -3.55 -8.10 -1.60
C ARG A 35 -2.22 -8.67 -1.13
N PHE A 36 -1.16 -7.86 -1.15
CA PHE A 36 0.17 -8.26 -0.68
C PHE A 36 0.14 -8.68 0.80
N SER A 37 -0.49 -7.90 1.68
CA SER A 37 -0.61 -8.24 3.12
C SER A 37 -1.43 -9.51 3.38
N ASN A 38 -2.27 -9.93 2.43
CA ASN A 38 -2.98 -11.20 2.46
C ASN A 38 -2.17 -12.37 1.87
N GLY A 39 -0.88 -12.18 1.58
CA GLY A 39 0.00 -13.21 1.00
C GLY A 39 -0.21 -13.47 -0.48
N TYR A 40 -0.92 -12.59 -1.20
CA TYR A 40 -1.16 -12.75 -2.63
C TYR A 40 0.08 -12.35 -3.46
N SER A 41 0.49 -13.24 -4.37
CA SER A 41 1.50 -12.96 -5.40
C SER A 41 0.85 -12.70 -6.75
N GLY A 42 1.26 -11.65 -7.45
CA GLY A 42 0.65 -11.27 -8.73
C GLY A 42 1.37 -10.13 -9.45
N MET A 43 0.73 -9.61 -10.49
CA MET A 43 1.28 -8.58 -11.37
C MET A 43 0.47 -7.28 -11.29
N VAL A 44 1.15 -6.15 -11.17
CA VAL A 44 0.54 -4.82 -11.26
C VAL A 44 0.78 -4.25 -12.65
N VAL A 45 -0.30 -3.97 -13.39
CA VAL A 45 -0.25 -3.33 -14.70
C VAL A 45 -0.86 -1.93 -14.61
N ALA A 46 -0.05 -0.90 -14.83
CA ALA A 46 -0.51 0.49 -14.91
C ALA A 46 0.36 1.29 -15.90
N PRO A 47 -0.13 2.40 -16.49
CA PRO A 47 0.67 3.23 -17.39
C PRO A 47 1.88 3.89 -16.69
N THR A 48 2.81 4.45 -17.45
CA THR A 48 3.93 5.24 -16.90
C THR A 48 3.38 6.53 -16.27
N GLY A 49 3.99 6.99 -15.17
CA GLY A 49 3.53 8.18 -14.43
C GLY A 49 2.43 7.93 -13.39
N PHE A 50 1.84 6.74 -13.32
CA PHE A 50 0.78 6.42 -12.34
C PHE A 50 1.30 5.82 -11.02
N GLY A 51 2.62 5.79 -10.82
CA GLY A 51 3.19 5.37 -9.53
C GLY A 51 3.22 3.85 -9.30
N LYS A 52 3.50 3.05 -10.34
CA LYS A 52 3.74 1.58 -10.22
C LYS A 52 4.75 1.22 -9.13
N THR A 53 5.83 2.00 -9.01
CA THR A 53 6.85 1.81 -7.97
C THR A 53 6.23 1.87 -6.58
N TYR A 54 5.36 2.86 -6.34
CA TYR A 54 4.67 3.03 -5.06
C TYR A 54 3.63 1.93 -4.80
N SER A 55 3.10 1.27 -5.83
CA SER A 55 2.20 0.13 -5.64
C SER A 55 2.88 -1.03 -4.91
N VAL A 56 4.04 -1.47 -5.38
CA VAL A 56 4.70 -2.66 -4.82
C VAL A 56 5.62 -2.30 -3.65
N PHE A 57 6.41 -1.22 -3.78
CA PHE A 57 7.38 -0.87 -2.74
C PHE A 57 6.70 -0.51 -1.41
N ILE A 58 5.61 0.27 -1.45
CA ILE A 58 4.86 0.61 -0.23
C ILE A 58 4.15 -0.63 0.34
N ALA A 59 3.72 -1.60 -0.49
CA ALA A 59 3.17 -2.85 0.01
C ALA A 59 4.16 -3.57 0.94
N VAL A 60 5.43 -3.66 0.52
CA VAL A 60 6.52 -4.26 1.29
C VAL A 60 6.80 -3.47 2.56
N LEU A 61 6.77 -2.13 2.51
CA LEU A 61 6.96 -1.30 3.71
C LEU A 61 5.82 -1.49 4.71
N ILE A 62 4.56 -1.52 4.26
CA ILE A 62 3.41 -1.76 5.13
C ILE A 62 3.57 -3.11 5.83
N ASP A 63 3.93 -4.16 5.08
CA ASP A 63 4.17 -5.50 5.61
C ASP A 63 5.33 -5.53 6.61
N PHE A 64 6.45 -4.86 6.32
CA PHE A 64 7.61 -4.76 7.20
C PHE A 64 7.30 -4.09 8.55
N PHE A 65 6.35 -3.15 8.58
CA PHE A 65 5.94 -2.43 9.79
C PHE A 65 4.71 -3.05 10.49
N ASN A 66 4.14 -4.13 9.97
CA ASN A 66 3.05 -4.87 10.62
C ASN A 66 3.59 -6.06 11.43
#